data_AF-A0A9J6C532-F1
#
_entry.id   AF-A0A9J6C532-F1
#
_cell.length_a   1.000
_cell.length_b   1.000
_cell.length_c   1.000
_cell.angle_alpha   90.00
_cell.angle_beta   90.00
_cell.angle_gamma   90.00
#
_symmetry.space_group_name_H-M   'P 1'
#
loop_
_entity.id
_entity.type
_entity.pdbx_description
1 polymer ?
#
loop_
_entity_poly.entity_id
_entity_poly.type
_entity_poly.pdbx_seq_one_letter_code
_entity_poly.pdbx_strand_id
1 'polypeptide(L)'
;MLKLYLALISLGFATQINCESVPAFIFGDKTPAHFPALEHLNGDEFATLIKSQATKDTLTVVFVENKLSVEDFSQCRLKTKTCFENLNNIERKSYLSSVAQPVDSLMAAFGKQKSITVSSAEDLKDAKVDGEKILFVYFDEVESAEDFYKHDVLINKLYNQLKEQNENVVAVYTGIHPSFTYSQSLKRKIREAEAVPAEDKPVHENPEEPKPAEEPKPAEEPKAVEENKPVLQKPKQHDDAVNASQIVLYDSNHYALMALSGFIVDNNTIDVHSLQIESTKVSENELTVTLSSGSHKLALNTHMSGGSWFVKFRYNDNNEDNEIYHPRTAVYAFGEHFSFGCGNLIIESSKRTHIIQLFGFQYQPNFNPDPNIDVDKDLKFSDSVSDCVGFFSPAIWGALFVVILLVSILTWGLYMMMDIRTMDRFDDPKGKTITINAQE
;
A
#
# COMPACT_ATOMS: atom_id res chain seq x y z
N MET A 1 -25.73 -16.23 11.53
CA MET A 1 -25.29 -14.85 11.85
C MET A 1 -23.80 -14.66 11.55
N LEU A 2 -22.86 -15.37 12.21
CA LEU A 2 -21.42 -15.25 11.95
C LEU A 2 -20.99 -15.60 10.50
N LYS A 3 -21.61 -16.64 9.90
CA LYS A 3 -21.37 -17.01 8.50
C LYS A 3 -21.89 -15.99 7.47
N LEU A 4 -22.92 -15.22 7.82
CA LEU A 4 -23.45 -14.15 6.96
C LEU A 4 -22.54 -12.91 7.00
N TYR A 5 -21.97 -12.65 8.18
CA TYR A 5 -20.98 -11.58 8.38
C TYR A 5 -19.65 -11.88 7.66
N LEU A 6 -19.18 -13.14 7.71
CA LEU A 6 -18.00 -13.60 6.96
C LEU A 6 -18.21 -13.50 5.44
N ALA A 7 -19.41 -13.83 4.94
CA ALA A 7 -19.74 -13.71 3.52
C ALA A 7 -19.82 -12.24 3.04
N LEU A 8 -20.29 -11.33 3.89
CA LEU A 8 -20.32 -9.88 3.60
C LEU A 8 -18.93 -9.25 3.66
N ILE A 9 -18.06 -9.70 4.57
CA ILE A 9 -16.66 -9.27 4.64
C ILE A 9 -15.85 -9.82 3.45
N SER A 10 -16.12 -11.06 3.00
CA SER A 10 -15.49 -11.60 1.79
C SER A 10 -15.98 -10.93 0.50
N LEU A 11 -17.20 -10.39 0.47
CA LEU A 11 -17.68 -9.58 -0.66
C LEU A 11 -17.10 -8.14 -0.64
N GLY A 12 -16.76 -7.62 0.54
CA GLY A 12 -16.08 -6.33 0.71
C GLY A 12 -14.57 -6.37 0.45
N PHE A 13 -13.97 -7.56 0.54
CA PHE A 13 -12.63 -7.88 0.06
C PHE A 13 -12.71 -8.61 -1.30
N ALA A 14 -13.44 -8.03 -2.25
CA ALA A 14 -12.90 -8.07 -3.60
C ALA A 14 -11.59 -7.28 -3.51
N THR A 15 -10.48 -7.99 -3.27
CA THR A 15 -9.17 -7.45 -3.62
C THR A 15 -9.35 -6.93 -5.03
N GLN A 16 -9.31 -5.61 -5.21
CA GLN A 16 -8.81 -5.04 -6.44
C GLN A 16 -7.44 -5.71 -6.57
N ILE A 17 -7.40 -6.83 -7.29
CA ILE A 17 -6.19 -7.22 -7.99
C ILE A 17 -5.96 -5.97 -8.81
N ASN A 18 -4.99 -5.14 -8.40
CA ASN A 18 -4.54 -4.05 -9.23
C ASN A 18 -3.97 -4.73 -10.47
N CYS A 19 -4.85 -4.97 -11.43
CA CYS A 19 -4.53 -5.62 -12.68
C CYS A 19 -3.72 -4.56 -13.41
N GLU A 20 -2.44 -4.82 -13.56
CA GLU A 20 -1.54 -3.87 -14.19
C GLU A 20 -2.00 -3.65 -15.63
N SER A 21 -2.26 -2.39 -15.95
CA SER A 21 -2.71 -1.98 -17.27
C SER A 21 -1.58 -1.28 -18.00
N VAL A 22 -1.29 -1.74 -19.20
CA VAL A 22 -0.25 -1.18 -20.07
C VAL A 22 -0.85 -0.85 -21.45
N PRO A 23 -0.26 0.08 -22.20
CA PRO A 23 -0.68 0.35 -23.57
C PRO A 23 -0.39 -0.83 -24.50
N ALA A 24 -1.20 -0.97 -25.54
CA ALA A 24 -0.96 -1.90 -26.63
C ALA A 24 -1.11 -1.20 -27.99
N PHE A 25 -0.11 -1.36 -28.83
CA PHE A 25 -0.06 -0.81 -30.18
C PHE A 25 -0.16 -1.96 -31.19
N ILE A 26 -1.21 -1.98 -32.00
CA ILE A 26 -1.48 -3.05 -32.97
C ILE A 26 -1.28 -2.48 -34.37
N PHE A 27 -0.51 -3.15 -35.21
CA PHE A 27 -0.26 -2.74 -36.59
C PHE A 27 -0.06 -3.93 -37.52
N GLY A 28 -0.39 -3.78 -38.79
CA GLY A 28 -0.25 -4.87 -39.75
C GLY A 28 -1.21 -4.79 -40.93
N ASP A 29 -1.30 -5.90 -41.67
CA ASP A 29 -2.15 -5.98 -42.87
C ASP A 29 -3.65 -6.02 -42.50
N LYS A 30 -3.97 -6.55 -41.31
CA LYS A 30 -5.30 -6.51 -40.69
C LYS A 30 -5.22 -5.81 -39.34
N THR A 31 -5.87 -4.65 -39.24
CA THR A 31 -6.00 -3.91 -37.98
C THR A 31 -7.47 -3.71 -37.67
N PRO A 32 -7.91 -3.94 -36.41
CA PRO A 32 -9.30 -3.73 -36.05
C PRO A 32 -9.65 -2.24 -36.17
N ALA A 33 -10.82 -1.96 -36.73
CA ALA A 33 -11.30 -0.61 -36.97
C ALA A 33 -11.49 0.17 -35.66
N HIS A 34 -11.09 1.44 -35.69
CA HIS A 34 -11.29 2.52 -34.72
C HIS A 34 -11.88 2.13 -33.34
N PHE A 35 -11.04 2.19 -32.30
CA PHE A 35 -11.46 2.09 -30.90
C PHE A 35 -11.66 3.47 -30.28
N PRO A 36 -12.65 3.64 -29.39
CA PRO A 36 -12.71 4.80 -28.51
C PRO A 36 -11.41 4.93 -27.70
N ALA A 37 -10.80 6.10 -27.68
CA ALA A 37 -9.46 6.32 -27.11
C ALA A 37 -9.34 6.11 -25.58
N LEU A 38 -10.44 5.79 -24.89
CA LEU A 38 -10.57 5.80 -23.42
C LEU A 38 -11.16 4.50 -22.84
N GLU A 39 -11.19 3.41 -23.61
CA GLU A 39 -11.73 2.14 -23.11
C GLU A 39 -10.63 1.31 -22.44
N HIS A 40 -10.81 0.99 -21.16
CA HIS A 40 -10.02 -0.02 -20.47
C HIS A 40 -10.46 -1.39 -21.02
N LEU A 41 -9.56 -2.09 -21.70
CA LEU A 41 -9.86 -3.39 -22.29
C LEU A 41 -9.38 -4.51 -21.36
N ASN A 42 -10.23 -5.50 -21.11
CA ASN A 42 -9.83 -6.68 -20.33
C ASN A 42 -8.87 -7.57 -21.16
N GLY A 43 -8.04 -8.34 -20.48
CA GLY A 43 -7.05 -9.22 -21.12
C GLY A 43 -7.67 -10.26 -22.05
N ASP A 44 -8.79 -10.88 -21.65
CA ASP A 44 -9.51 -11.87 -22.46
C ASP A 44 -10.16 -11.27 -23.71
N GLU A 45 -10.70 -10.06 -23.59
CA GLU A 45 -11.29 -9.30 -24.71
C GLU A 45 -10.20 -8.90 -25.70
N PHE A 46 -9.05 -8.44 -25.20
CA PHE A 46 -7.89 -8.15 -26.01
C PHE A 46 -7.37 -9.40 -26.74
N ALA A 47 -7.25 -10.53 -26.06
CA ALA A 47 -6.81 -11.76 -26.68
C ALA A 47 -7.78 -12.25 -27.76
N THR A 48 -9.09 -12.11 -27.53
CA THR A 48 -10.15 -12.40 -28.51
C THR A 48 -10.05 -11.45 -29.71
N LEU A 49 -9.75 -10.18 -29.47
CA LEU A 49 -9.51 -9.19 -30.51
C LEU A 49 -8.34 -9.61 -31.41
N ILE A 50 -7.18 -9.93 -30.84
CA ILE A 50 -6.01 -10.35 -31.63
C ILE A 50 -6.29 -11.66 -32.38
N LYS A 51 -6.98 -12.62 -31.76
CA LYS A 51 -7.43 -13.85 -32.44
C LYS A 51 -8.34 -13.57 -33.64
N SER A 52 -9.23 -12.58 -33.54
CA SER A 52 -10.10 -12.21 -34.66
C SER A 52 -9.34 -11.66 -35.86
N GLN A 53 -8.17 -11.04 -35.62
CA GLN A 53 -7.28 -10.52 -36.67
C GLN A 53 -6.34 -11.59 -37.22
N ALA A 54 -5.94 -12.55 -36.38
CA ALA A 54 -5.08 -13.67 -36.72
C ALA A 54 -5.88 -14.84 -37.36
N THR A 55 -6.14 -14.74 -38.67
CA THR A 55 -6.60 -15.86 -39.51
C THR A 55 -5.59 -17.02 -39.62
N LYS A 56 -5.97 -18.15 -40.24
CA LYS A 56 -5.15 -19.38 -40.28
C LYS A 56 -3.73 -19.20 -40.87
N ASP A 57 -3.55 -18.24 -41.78
CA ASP A 57 -2.29 -17.99 -42.51
C ASP A 57 -1.64 -16.65 -42.10
N THR A 58 -1.89 -16.19 -40.88
CA THR A 58 -1.41 -14.89 -40.37
C THR A 58 -0.38 -15.14 -39.27
N LEU A 59 0.81 -14.56 -39.41
CA LEU A 59 1.80 -14.57 -38.36
C LEU A 59 1.51 -13.43 -37.37
N THR A 60 1.38 -13.75 -36.08
CA THR A 60 1.27 -12.74 -35.01
C THR A 60 2.62 -12.54 -34.34
N VAL A 61 3.09 -11.30 -34.23
CA VAL A 61 4.36 -10.99 -33.57
C VAL A 61 4.09 -10.06 -32.39
N VAL A 62 4.53 -10.43 -31.20
CA VAL A 62 4.33 -9.65 -29.98
C VAL A 62 5.68 -9.13 -29.51
N PHE A 63 5.91 -7.85 -29.71
CA PHE A 63 7.05 -7.10 -29.20
C PHE A 63 6.75 -6.66 -27.76
N VAL A 64 7.58 -7.10 -26.82
CA VAL A 64 7.35 -6.96 -25.38
C VAL A 64 8.48 -6.18 -24.73
N GLU A 65 8.13 -5.02 -24.17
CA GLU A 65 9.00 -4.28 -23.25
C GLU A 65 8.80 -4.77 -21.83
N ASN A 66 9.86 -4.73 -21.00
CA ASN A 66 9.69 -5.00 -19.57
C ASN A 66 8.79 -3.94 -18.91
N LYS A 67 9.02 -2.66 -19.24
CA LYS A 67 8.26 -1.52 -18.72
C LYS A 67 7.80 -0.61 -19.87
N LEU A 68 6.48 -0.34 -19.94
CA LEU A 68 5.90 0.55 -20.94
C LEU A 68 4.65 1.26 -20.40
N SER A 69 4.56 2.57 -20.57
CA SER A 69 3.38 3.37 -20.22
C SER A 69 2.99 4.37 -21.30
N VAL A 70 1.77 4.92 -21.23
CA VAL A 70 1.28 5.91 -22.20
C VAL A 70 2.14 7.18 -22.20
N GLU A 71 2.76 7.48 -21.06
CA GLU A 71 3.68 8.58 -20.87
C GLU A 71 4.93 8.42 -21.73
N ASP A 72 5.46 7.20 -21.89
CA ASP A 72 6.67 6.93 -22.65
C ASP A 72 6.49 7.32 -24.12
N PHE A 73 5.32 7.06 -24.70
CA PHE A 73 5.00 7.47 -26.08
C PHE A 73 4.93 9.00 -26.25
N SER A 74 4.53 9.74 -25.22
CA SER A 74 4.33 11.20 -25.30
C SER A 74 5.56 12.01 -24.87
N GLN A 75 6.31 11.49 -23.89
CA GLN A 75 7.42 12.18 -23.23
C GLN A 75 8.78 11.80 -23.81
N CYS A 76 8.93 10.61 -24.39
CA CYS A 76 10.21 10.18 -24.95
C CYS A 76 10.57 11.03 -26.18
N ARG A 77 11.59 11.89 -26.03
CA ARG A 77 12.12 12.72 -27.11
C ARG A 77 13.65 12.75 -27.12
N LEU A 78 14.23 12.50 -28.29
CA LEU A 78 15.65 12.69 -28.57
C LEU A 78 15.84 13.91 -29.46
N LYS A 79 16.53 14.94 -28.95
CA LYS A 79 16.88 16.15 -29.73
C LYS A 79 15.69 16.73 -30.51
N THR A 80 14.51 16.79 -29.87
CA THR A 80 13.20 17.26 -30.40
C THR A 80 12.38 16.28 -31.27
N LYS A 81 12.93 15.11 -31.62
CA LYS A 81 12.19 14.03 -32.30
C LYS A 81 11.63 13.02 -31.30
N THR A 82 10.55 12.33 -31.65
CA THR A 82 10.05 11.19 -30.87
C THR A 82 11.07 10.03 -30.90
N CYS A 83 11.15 9.26 -29.81
CA CYS A 83 11.93 8.02 -29.79
C CYS A 83 11.35 6.94 -30.71
N PHE A 84 10.05 7.03 -31.02
CA PHE A 84 9.31 6.06 -31.83
C PHE A 84 9.07 6.58 -33.26
N GLU A 85 10.13 6.86 -34.02
CA GLU A 85 10.03 7.43 -35.37
C GLU A 85 9.38 6.45 -36.36
N ASN A 86 9.75 5.17 -36.28
CA ASN A 86 9.25 4.14 -37.18
C ASN A 86 7.81 3.75 -36.85
N LEU A 87 7.50 3.46 -35.58
CA LEU A 87 6.13 3.16 -35.15
C LEU A 87 5.14 4.30 -35.42
N ASN A 88 5.60 5.57 -35.34
CA ASN A 88 4.73 6.71 -35.63
C ASN A 88 4.40 6.84 -37.14
N ASN A 89 5.29 6.41 -38.02
CA ASN A 89 5.12 6.50 -39.48
C ASN A 89 4.28 5.35 -40.08
N ILE A 90 3.83 4.40 -39.28
CA ILE A 90 2.92 3.34 -39.73
C ILE A 90 1.55 3.95 -40.05
N GLU A 91 0.99 3.66 -41.23
CA GLU A 91 -0.31 4.21 -41.66
C GLU A 91 -1.51 3.48 -41.02
N ARG A 92 -1.48 2.15 -40.97
CA ARG A 92 -2.54 1.32 -40.38
C ARG A 92 -2.13 0.83 -39.00
N LYS A 93 -2.59 1.54 -37.98
CA LYS A 93 -2.36 1.18 -36.57
C LYS A 93 -3.59 1.43 -35.71
N SER A 94 -3.74 0.63 -34.68
CA SER A 94 -4.75 0.76 -33.63
C SER A 94 -4.03 0.90 -32.29
N TYR A 95 -4.40 1.90 -31.52
CA TYR A 95 -3.79 2.19 -30.22
C TYR A 95 -4.81 1.97 -29.11
N LEU A 96 -4.44 1.14 -28.14
CA LEU A 96 -5.20 0.90 -26.92
C LEU A 96 -4.40 1.49 -25.76
N SER A 97 -4.98 2.49 -25.10
CA SER A 97 -4.31 3.23 -24.01
C SER A 97 -4.18 2.42 -22.74
N SER A 98 -5.07 1.44 -22.51
CA SER A 98 -5.04 0.59 -21.32
C SER A 98 -5.58 -0.80 -21.62
N VAL A 99 -4.68 -1.80 -21.57
CA VAL A 99 -5.02 -3.22 -21.63
C VAL A 99 -4.53 -3.92 -20.37
N ALA A 100 -5.41 -4.68 -19.72
CA ALA A 100 -5.06 -5.47 -18.54
C ALA A 100 -4.23 -6.71 -18.94
N GLN A 101 -3.00 -6.83 -18.41
CA GLN A 101 -2.10 -7.99 -18.59
C GLN A 101 -2.10 -8.59 -20.02
N PRO A 102 -1.75 -7.81 -21.05
CA PRO A 102 -1.87 -8.24 -22.45
C PRO A 102 -0.98 -9.43 -22.79
N VAL A 103 0.25 -9.49 -22.25
CA VAL A 103 1.22 -10.56 -22.53
C VAL A 103 0.70 -11.90 -22.00
N ASP A 104 0.28 -11.94 -20.73
CA ASP A 104 -0.25 -13.15 -20.10
C ASP A 104 -1.52 -13.63 -20.80
N SER A 105 -2.40 -12.70 -21.18
CA SER A 105 -3.65 -13.01 -21.88
C SER A 105 -3.40 -13.60 -23.27
N LEU A 106 -2.42 -13.05 -24.01
CA LEU A 106 -2.03 -13.60 -25.30
C LEU A 106 -1.36 -14.97 -25.16
N MET A 107 -0.51 -15.17 -24.14
CA MET A 107 0.07 -16.48 -23.85
C MET A 107 -0.98 -17.53 -23.52
N ALA A 108 -1.97 -17.19 -22.68
CA ALA A 108 -3.07 -18.07 -22.33
C ALA A 108 -3.92 -18.41 -23.57
N ALA A 109 -4.14 -17.43 -24.43
CA ALA A 109 -5.01 -17.57 -25.59
C ALA A 109 -4.38 -18.33 -26.76
N PHE A 110 -3.09 -18.10 -27.05
CA PHE A 110 -2.39 -18.70 -28.19
C PHE A 110 -1.47 -19.88 -27.79
N GLY A 111 -1.31 -20.13 -26.49
CA GLY A 111 -0.40 -21.15 -25.94
C GLY A 111 1.06 -20.68 -25.89
N LYS A 112 1.90 -21.38 -25.11
CA LYS A 112 3.35 -21.14 -25.05
C LYS A 112 3.98 -21.48 -26.42
N GLN A 113 4.44 -20.47 -27.15
CA GLN A 113 5.19 -20.61 -28.42
C GLN A 113 6.58 -19.96 -28.28
N LYS A 114 7.40 -20.03 -29.33
CA LYS A 114 8.78 -19.55 -29.36
C LYS A 114 8.84 -18.10 -28.90
N SER A 115 9.69 -17.88 -27.91
CA SER A 115 10.10 -16.56 -27.47
C SER A 115 11.55 -16.37 -27.87
N ILE A 116 11.86 -15.18 -28.36
CA ILE A 116 13.22 -14.72 -28.59
C ILE A 116 13.45 -13.48 -27.74
N THR A 117 14.64 -13.37 -27.17
CA THR A 117 15.10 -12.15 -26.49
C THR A 117 16.06 -11.47 -27.45
N VAL A 118 15.80 -10.19 -27.75
CA VAL A 118 16.53 -9.45 -28.78
C VAL A 118 17.17 -8.23 -28.14
N SER A 119 18.50 -8.30 -27.99
CA SER A 119 19.34 -7.22 -27.47
C SER A 119 20.02 -6.46 -28.60
N SER A 120 20.22 -7.10 -29.76
CA SER A 120 20.94 -6.56 -30.90
C SER A 120 20.38 -7.02 -32.26
N ALA A 121 20.81 -6.37 -33.33
CA ALA A 121 20.39 -6.75 -34.69
C ALA A 121 20.95 -8.12 -35.14
N GLU A 122 21.91 -8.69 -34.42
CA GLU A 122 22.52 -9.98 -34.72
C GLU A 122 21.63 -11.15 -34.27
N ASP A 123 20.84 -10.93 -33.21
CA ASP A 123 19.88 -11.90 -32.64
C ASP A 123 18.64 -12.11 -33.55
N LEU A 124 18.47 -11.25 -34.56
CA LEU A 124 17.39 -11.33 -35.55
C LEU A 124 17.53 -12.50 -36.54
N LYS A 125 18.70 -13.16 -36.60
CA LYS A 125 18.95 -14.28 -37.52
C LYS A 125 18.27 -15.58 -37.10
N ASP A 126 17.97 -15.73 -35.81
CA ASP A 126 17.30 -16.92 -35.24
C ASP A 126 15.77 -16.82 -35.28
N ALA A 127 15.23 -15.70 -35.75
CA ALA A 127 13.81 -15.42 -35.93
C ALA A 127 13.20 -16.14 -37.16
N LYS A 128 13.66 -17.35 -37.49
CA LYS A 128 12.93 -18.22 -38.42
C LYS A 128 11.73 -18.83 -37.70
N VAL A 129 10.54 -18.55 -38.20
CA VAL A 129 9.28 -19.08 -37.71
C VAL A 129 8.93 -20.30 -38.56
N ASP A 130 9.19 -21.50 -38.04
CA ASP A 130 8.83 -22.75 -38.71
C ASP A 130 7.52 -23.26 -38.09
N GLY A 131 6.40 -23.01 -38.78
CA GLY A 131 5.07 -23.52 -38.40
C GLY A 131 4.37 -22.89 -37.19
N GLU A 132 5.02 -21.99 -36.45
CA GLU A 132 4.42 -21.30 -35.30
C GLU A 132 3.58 -20.08 -35.70
N LYS A 133 2.48 -19.85 -34.98
CA LYS A 133 1.46 -18.83 -35.33
C LYS A 133 1.63 -17.52 -34.55
N ILE A 134 2.34 -17.55 -33.42
CA ILE A 134 2.68 -16.37 -32.63
C ILE A 134 4.15 -16.41 -32.21
N LEU A 135 4.85 -15.28 -32.36
CA LEU A 135 6.24 -15.10 -31.95
C LEU A 135 6.30 -14.00 -30.89
N PHE A 136 6.85 -14.30 -29.71
CA PHE A 136 7.11 -13.28 -28.68
C PHE A 136 8.56 -12.79 -28.76
N VAL A 137 8.75 -11.48 -28.79
CA VAL A 137 10.04 -10.80 -28.90
C VAL A 137 10.23 -9.91 -27.69
N TYR A 138 11.08 -10.32 -26.77
CA TYR A 138 11.37 -9.58 -25.54
C TYR A 138 12.56 -8.66 -25.75
N PHE A 139 12.43 -7.41 -25.35
CA PHE A 139 13.53 -6.46 -25.28
C PHE A 139 14.13 -6.41 -23.89
N ASP A 140 15.39 -5.96 -23.82
CA ASP A 140 16.10 -5.71 -22.57
C ASP A 140 15.48 -4.53 -21.80
N GLU A 141 15.87 -4.39 -20.52
CA GLU A 141 15.36 -3.32 -19.68
C GLU A 141 15.71 -1.93 -20.23
N VAL A 142 14.71 -1.05 -20.25
CA VAL A 142 14.86 0.33 -20.69
C VAL A 142 15.37 1.19 -19.53
N GLU A 143 16.61 1.68 -19.65
CA GLU A 143 17.20 2.63 -18.69
C GLU A 143 17.09 4.08 -19.17
N SER A 144 17.04 4.29 -20.50
CA SER A 144 17.06 5.62 -21.11
C SER A 144 16.18 5.75 -22.35
N ALA A 145 15.90 6.99 -22.75
CA ALA A 145 15.20 7.30 -23.99
C ALA A 145 15.92 6.79 -25.26
N GLU A 146 17.24 6.56 -25.18
CA GLU A 146 18.01 6.01 -26.30
C GLU A 146 17.68 4.54 -26.55
N ASP A 147 17.25 3.80 -25.54
CA ASP A 147 16.95 2.38 -25.65
C ASP A 147 15.62 2.16 -26.36
N PHE A 148 14.60 2.97 -26.06
CA PHE A 148 13.36 3.00 -26.85
C PHE A 148 13.62 3.30 -28.34
N TYR A 149 14.56 4.19 -28.66
CA TYR A 149 14.93 4.47 -30.05
C TYR A 149 15.61 3.28 -30.71
N LYS A 150 16.51 2.57 -30.01
CA LYS A 150 17.12 1.33 -30.51
C LYS A 150 16.06 0.26 -30.74
N HIS A 151 15.13 0.07 -29.81
CA HIS A 151 14.05 -0.90 -29.91
C HIS A 151 13.13 -0.57 -31.10
N ASP A 152 12.76 0.69 -31.31
CA ASP A 152 11.96 1.12 -32.49
C ASP A 152 12.63 0.77 -33.83
N VAL A 153 13.96 0.93 -33.93
CA VAL A 153 14.74 0.52 -35.11
C VAL A 153 14.75 -1.00 -35.28
N LEU A 154 14.87 -1.77 -34.18
CA LEU A 154 14.84 -3.23 -34.20
C LEU A 154 13.44 -3.76 -34.58
N ILE A 155 12.38 -3.18 -34.04
CA ILE A 155 10.98 -3.49 -34.36
C ILE A 155 10.77 -3.32 -35.86
N ASN A 156 11.17 -2.18 -36.43
CA ASN A 156 11.00 -1.92 -37.86
C ASN A 156 11.78 -2.92 -38.73
N LYS A 157 13.03 -3.22 -38.37
CA LYS A 157 13.84 -4.22 -39.11
C LYS A 157 13.21 -5.60 -39.07
N LEU A 158 12.82 -6.08 -37.88
CA LEU A 158 12.25 -7.41 -37.72
C LEU A 158 10.88 -7.51 -38.41
N TYR A 159 10.04 -6.50 -38.25
CA TYR A 159 8.71 -6.46 -38.87
C TYR A 159 8.82 -6.55 -40.41
N ASN A 160 9.72 -5.77 -41.02
CA ASN A 160 9.92 -5.83 -42.47
C ASN A 160 10.50 -7.16 -42.94
N GLN A 161 11.46 -7.74 -42.19
CA GLN A 161 11.99 -9.07 -42.49
C GLN A 161 10.90 -10.17 -42.43
N LEU A 162 10.00 -10.09 -41.45
CA LEU A 162 8.90 -11.05 -41.32
C LEU A 162 7.82 -10.85 -42.38
N LYS A 163 7.59 -9.61 -42.81
CA LYS A 163 6.67 -9.26 -43.90
C LYS A 163 7.16 -9.75 -45.27
N GLU A 164 8.47 -9.85 -45.49
CA GLU A 164 9.03 -10.46 -46.70
C GLU A 164 8.86 -11.99 -46.73
N GLN A 165 8.77 -12.63 -45.55
CA GLN A 165 8.70 -14.09 -45.41
C GLN A 165 7.26 -14.63 -45.30
N ASN A 166 6.29 -13.80 -44.95
CA ASN A 166 4.90 -14.21 -44.67
C ASN A 166 3.90 -13.32 -45.42
N GLU A 167 2.82 -13.91 -45.94
CA GLU A 167 1.81 -13.19 -46.73
C GLU A 167 0.99 -12.20 -45.89
N ASN A 168 0.75 -12.49 -44.60
CA ASN A 168 0.05 -11.60 -43.68
C ASN A 168 0.73 -11.57 -42.31
N VAL A 169 1.07 -10.37 -41.83
CA VAL A 169 1.69 -10.18 -40.51
C VAL A 169 0.90 -9.17 -39.67
N VAL A 170 0.57 -9.56 -38.44
CA VAL A 170 -0.01 -8.69 -37.41
C VAL A 170 0.99 -8.56 -36.28
N ALA A 171 1.36 -7.33 -35.95
CA ALA A 171 2.28 -7.03 -34.88
C ALA A 171 1.57 -6.31 -33.72
N VAL A 172 1.98 -6.66 -32.51
CA VAL A 172 1.53 -6.05 -31.26
C VAL A 172 2.77 -5.56 -30.52
N TYR A 173 2.81 -4.29 -30.13
CA TYR A 173 3.83 -3.73 -29.25
C TYR A 173 3.20 -3.37 -27.91
N THR A 174 3.69 -3.94 -26.82
CA THR A 174 3.12 -3.77 -25.47
C THR A 174 4.17 -4.00 -24.38
N GLY A 175 3.80 -3.78 -23.12
CA GLY A 175 4.67 -3.98 -21.95
C GLY A 175 4.23 -5.15 -21.07
N ILE A 176 5.08 -5.53 -20.12
CA ILE A 176 4.69 -6.40 -19.00
C ILE A 176 4.17 -5.54 -17.84
N HIS A 177 4.94 -4.51 -17.46
CA HIS A 177 4.65 -3.62 -16.35
C HIS A 177 4.54 -2.16 -16.81
N PRO A 178 3.80 -1.27 -16.12
CA PRO A 178 3.84 0.15 -16.40
C PRO A 178 5.17 0.79 -15.92
N SER A 179 5.84 1.54 -16.79
CA SER A 179 7.00 2.39 -16.43
C SER A 179 6.64 3.47 -15.42
N PHE A 180 5.40 3.99 -15.48
CA PHE A 180 4.90 5.01 -14.58
C PHE A 180 3.75 4.46 -13.73
N THR A 181 3.96 4.37 -12.42
CA THR A 181 2.88 4.10 -11.47
C THR A 181 2.36 5.42 -10.93
N TYR A 182 1.10 5.75 -11.20
CA TYR A 182 0.45 6.92 -10.63
C TYR A 182 0.25 6.72 -9.13
N SER A 183 1.29 6.97 -8.32
CA SER A 183 1.14 7.16 -6.88
C SER A 183 0.73 8.62 -6.61
N GLN A 184 -0.52 8.77 -6.15
CA GLN A 184 -1.14 9.97 -5.58
C GLN A 184 -1.71 11.06 -6.51
N SER A 185 -2.91 11.49 -6.09
CA SER A 185 -3.69 12.69 -6.40
C SER A 185 -3.11 13.66 -7.43
N LEU A 186 -3.82 13.83 -8.54
CA LEU A 186 -3.67 14.95 -9.47
C LEU A 186 -3.76 16.29 -8.72
N LYS A 187 -2.63 16.84 -8.27
CA LYS A 187 -2.57 18.24 -7.82
C LYS A 187 -2.57 19.13 -9.05
N ARG A 188 -3.71 19.76 -9.29
CA ARG A 188 -3.88 20.82 -10.29
C ARG A 188 -2.82 21.91 -10.03
N LYS A 189 -1.82 22.03 -10.91
CA LYS A 189 -0.95 23.22 -10.95
C LYS A 189 -1.76 24.37 -11.53
N ILE A 190 -2.14 25.32 -10.67
CA ILE A 190 -2.58 26.64 -11.11
C ILE A 190 -1.32 27.36 -11.60
N ARG A 191 -1.33 27.88 -12.82
CA ARG A 191 -0.29 28.82 -13.27
C ARG A 191 -0.60 30.16 -12.62
N GLU A 192 0.29 30.65 -11.75
CA GLU A 192 0.25 32.05 -11.30
C GLU A 192 0.57 32.96 -12.48
N ALA A 193 -0.26 33.97 -12.69
CA ALA A 193 0.03 35.07 -13.59
C ALA A 193 0.97 36.06 -12.87
N GLU A 194 2.00 36.51 -13.58
CA GLU A 194 2.98 37.47 -13.11
C GLU A 194 2.31 38.84 -12.89
N ALA A 195 2.52 39.44 -11.71
CA ALA A 195 1.89 40.70 -11.34
C ALA A 195 2.52 41.89 -12.10
N VAL A 196 1.66 42.72 -12.71
CA VAL A 196 2.07 43.99 -13.34
C VAL A 196 2.25 45.07 -12.25
N PRO A 197 3.31 45.91 -12.29
CA PRO A 197 3.52 46.95 -11.28
C PRO A 197 2.52 48.10 -11.42
N ALA A 198 2.02 48.59 -10.29
CA ALA A 198 1.14 49.76 -10.21
C ALA A 198 1.93 51.07 -10.28
N GLU A 199 1.54 51.99 -11.16
CA GLU A 199 2.00 53.38 -11.18
C GLU A 199 1.07 54.31 -10.38
N ASP A 200 1.71 55.33 -9.80
CA ASP A 200 1.27 56.42 -8.93
C ASP A 200 0.10 57.29 -9.41
N LYS A 201 -0.76 57.73 -8.47
CA LYS A 201 -1.38 59.07 -8.47
C LYS A 201 -1.65 59.61 -7.04
N PRO A 202 -1.47 60.92 -6.77
CA PRO A 202 -1.54 61.49 -5.42
C PRO A 202 -2.86 62.21 -5.06
N VAL A 203 -3.16 62.17 -3.75
CA VAL A 203 -3.66 63.22 -2.81
C VAL A 203 -4.88 64.10 -3.18
N HIS A 204 -5.94 63.98 -2.36
CA HIS A 204 -6.70 65.10 -1.74
C HIS A 204 -7.47 64.51 -0.53
N GLU A 205 -7.13 64.88 0.71
CA GLU A 205 -7.58 66.03 1.50
C GLU A 205 -8.87 65.73 2.28
N ASN A 206 -8.74 65.78 3.61
CA ASN A 206 -9.75 65.41 4.61
C ASN A 206 -10.28 66.69 5.27
N PRO A 207 -11.56 66.75 5.66
CA PRO A 207 -11.88 67.12 7.05
C PRO A 207 -13.06 66.25 7.57
N GLU A 208 -13.26 65.95 8.85
CA GLU A 208 -13.14 66.75 10.06
C GLU A 208 -13.35 65.81 11.26
N GLU A 209 -12.64 66.04 12.36
CA GLU A 209 -12.75 65.30 13.64
C GLU A 209 -13.56 66.15 14.65
N PRO A 210 -14.29 65.54 15.61
CA PRO A 210 -14.20 66.06 16.97
C PRO A 210 -13.90 64.97 18.02
N LYS A 211 -12.93 65.28 18.89
CA LYS A 211 -12.54 64.61 20.15
C LYS A 211 -13.38 65.12 21.35
N PRO A 212 -13.18 64.64 22.60
CA PRO A 212 -13.05 63.25 23.09
C PRO A 212 -13.98 63.01 24.31
N ALA A 213 -14.23 61.75 24.67
CA ALA A 213 -14.70 61.40 26.02
C ALA A 213 -13.82 60.26 26.58
N GLU A 214 -13.41 60.45 27.82
CA GLU A 214 -12.38 59.71 28.57
C GLU A 214 -12.93 58.40 29.19
N GLU A 215 -12.01 57.46 29.42
CA GLU A 215 -12.16 56.00 29.68
C GLU A 215 -13.00 55.57 30.90
N PRO A 216 -13.41 54.28 30.90
CA PRO A 216 -13.03 53.43 32.03
C PRO A 216 -12.18 52.20 31.60
N LYS A 217 -11.21 51.87 32.46
CA LYS A 217 -10.21 50.78 32.39
C LYS A 217 -10.82 49.36 32.54
N PRO A 218 -10.05 48.29 32.25
CA PRO A 218 -10.45 47.19 31.38
C PRO A 218 -11.08 45.99 32.11
N ALA A 219 -11.98 45.31 31.41
CA ALA A 219 -12.28 43.90 31.65
C ALA A 219 -11.33 43.04 30.81
N GLU A 220 -10.74 42.05 31.47
CA GLU A 220 -9.69 41.15 31.00
C GLU A 220 -10.24 40.20 29.92
N GLU A 221 -9.65 40.26 28.72
CA GLU A 221 -9.97 39.38 27.59
C GLU A 221 -9.06 38.12 27.64
N PRO A 222 -9.62 36.91 27.50
CA PRO A 222 -8.83 35.67 27.55
C PRO A 222 -7.92 35.57 26.32
N LYS A 223 -6.63 35.37 26.58
CA LYS A 223 -5.59 35.17 25.55
C LYS A 223 -5.93 33.99 24.64
N ALA A 224 -5.82 34.25 23.34
CA ALA A 224 -5.82 33.27 22.27
C ALA A 224 -4.78 32.16 22.53
N VAL A 225 -5.22 30.92 22.36
CA VAL A 225 -4.36 29.73 22.33
C VAL A 225 -3.60 29.73 21.01
N GLU A 226 -2.28 29.75 21.12
CA GLU A 226 -1.33 29.64 20.02
C GLU A 226 -1.44 28.25 19.37
N GLU A 227 -1.80 28.24 18.09
CA GLU A 227 -1.99 27.06 17.26
C GLU A 227 -0.62 26.45 16.89
N ASN A 228 -0.15 25.50 17.70
CA ASN A 228 1.05 24.72 17.37
C ASN A 228 0.75 23.70 16.27
N LYS A 229 1.26 24.00 15.08
CA LYS A 229 1.33 23.14 13.89
C LYS A 229 1.90 21.75 14.27
N PRO A 230 1.25 20.63 13.89
CA PRO A 230 1.75 19.30 14.22
C PRO A 230 3.04 19.03 13.45
N VAL A 231 4.15 18.93 14.17
CA VAL A 231 5.42 18.41 13.65
C VAL A 231 5.28 16.90 13.55
N LEU A 232 5.43 16.36 12.34
CA LEU A 232 5.53 14.93 12.07
C LEU A 232 6.79 14.40 12.77
N GLN A 233 6.65 13.89 13.99
CA GLN A 233 7.73 13.15 14.64
C GLN A 233 7.90 11.83 13.90
N LYS A 234 9.07 11.65 13.29
CA LYS A 234 9.53 10.33 12.84
C LYS A 234 9.48 9.37 14.03
N PRO A 235 9.23 8.06 13.82
CA PRO A 235 9.24 7.08 14.91
C PRO A 235 10.55 7.23 15.65
N LYS A 236 10.49 7.57 16.94
CA LYS A 236 11.66 7.54 17.80
C LYS A 236 12.05 6.07 17.90
N GLN A 237 13.21 5.76 17.33
CA GLN A 237 13.95 4.56 17.65
C GLN A 237 14.13 4.54 19.17
N HIS A 238 13.58 3.53 19.83
CA HIS A 238 13.46 3.43 21.28
C HIS A 238 14.81 3.02 21.90
N ASP A 239 15.83 3.85 21.71
CA ASP A 239 17.16 3.72 22.33
C ASP A 239 17.29 4.60 23.59
N ASP A 240 16.20 4.79 24.33
CA ASP A 240 16.24 5.44 25.64
C ASP A 240 16.36 4.36 26.73
N ALA A 241 17.59 4.07 27.12
CA ALA A 241 17.94 3.28 28.29
C ALA A 241 17.51 4.00 29.59
N VAL A 242 16.20 3.98 29.87
CA VAL A 242 15.65 4.39 31.16
C VAL A 242 15.77 3.20 32.10
N ASN A 243 16.92 3.08 32.78
CA ASN A 243 17.16 2.30 34.00
C ASN A 243 16.32 1.01 34.15
N ALA A 244 16.20 0.21 33.09
CA ALA A 244 15.38 -1.00 33.08
C ALA A 244 16.23 -2.13 33.65
N SER A 245 15.76 -2.80 34.70
CA SER A 245 16.38 -4.05 35.11
C SER A 245 15.98 -5.11 34.10
N GLN A 246 16.95 -5.55 33.29
CA GLN A 246 16.80 -6.75 32.50
C GLN A 246 16.95 -7.94 33.44
N ILE A 247 15.84 -8.63 33.68
CA ILE A 247 15.80 -9.87 34.42
C ILE A 247 15.78 -10.98 33.39
N VAL A 248 16.85 -11.75 33.33
CA VAL A 248 16.82 -12.96 32.53
C VAL A 248 16.39 -14.15 33.37
N LEU A 249 15.34 -14.80 32.90
CA LEU A 249 14.71 -15.92 33.57
C LEU A 249 15.27 -17.20 32.94
N TYR A 250 16.03 -17.99 33.69
CA TYR A 250 16.60 -19.24 33.19
C TYR A 250 16.10 -20.44 33.98
N ASP A 251 15.78 -21.51 33.25
CA ASP A 251 15.88 -22.89 33.72
C ASP A 251 16.77 -23.64 32.71
N SER A 252 17.49 -24.67 33.17
CA SER A 252 18.51 -25.51 32.53
C SER A 252 18.49 -25.72 30.99
N ASN A 253 17.37 -25.53 30.30
CA ASN A 253 17.31 -25.41 28.84
C ASN A 253 16.49 -24.20 28.35
N HIS A 254 15.50 -23.70 29.08
CA HIS A 254 14.57 -22.65 28.61
C HIS A 254 14.87 -21.30 29.25
N TYR A 255 14.72 -20.23 28.49
CA TYR A 255 14.87 -18.88 29.01
C TYR A 255 13.68 -17.98 28.67
N ALA A 256 13.43 -16.97 29.48
CA ALA A 256 12.54 -15.88 29.13
C ALA A 256 13.22 -14.56 29.45
N LEU A 257 13.03 -13.60 28.56
CA LEU A 257 13.54 -12.25 28.74
C LEU A 257 12.46 -11.41 29.37
N MET A 258 12.81 -10.69 30.43
CA MET A 258 11.94 -9.71 31.03
C MET A 258 12.71 -8.41 31.29
N ALA A 259 12.11 -7.30 30.95
CA ALA A 259 12.57 -5.99 31.38
C ALA A 259 11.45 -5.27 32.12
N LEU A 260 11.82 -4.57 33.18
CA LEU A 260 10.91 -3.75 33.96
C LEU A 260 11.67 -2.53 34.48
N SER A 261 11.04 -1.35 34.44
CA SER A 261 11.61 -0.11 35.00
C SER A 261 10.94 0.31 36.31
N GLY A 262 9.73 -0.19 36.60
CA GLY A 262 9.05 0.09 37.86
C GLY A 262 7.97 -0.93 38.21
N PHE A 263 7.79 -1.21 39.49
CA PHE A 263 6.79 -2.12 40.01
C PHE A 263 6.05 -1.46 41.17
N ILE A 264 4.73 -1.27 41.05
CA ILE A 264 3.88 -0.69 42.10
C ILE A 264 2.73 -1.64 42.41
N VAL A 265 2.47 -1.86 43.69
CA VAL A 265 1.29 -2.59 44.19
C VAL A 265 0.55 -1.69 45.15
N ASP A 266 -0.72 -1.39 44.87
CA ASP A 266 -1.58 -0.53 45.70
C ASP A 266 -0.91 0.76 46.19
N ASN A 267 -0.17 1.40 45.28
CA ASN A 267 0.58 2.63 45.52
C ASN A 267 1.89 2.48 46.34
N ASN A 268 2.27 1.26 46.70
CA ASN A 268 3.59 0.95 47.27
C ASN A 268 4.57 0.55 46.17
N THR A 269 5.69 1.25 46.08
CA THR A 269 6.76 0.96 45.12
C THR A 269 7.60 -0.22 45.60
N ILE A 270 7.72 -1.25 44.78
CA ILE A 270 8.62 -2.39 45.00
C ILE A 270 9.91 -2.11 44.24
N ASP A 271 11.04 -2.31 44.90
CA ASP A 271 12.34 -2.20 44.24
C ASP A 271 12.48 -3.33 43.21
N VAL A 272 12.68 -2.94 41.95
CA VAL A 272 12.79 -3.87 40.84
C VAL A 272 14.13 -4.63 40.90
N HIS A 273 15.17 -4.01 41.46
CA HIS A 273 16.48 -4.62 41.59
C HIS A 273 16.52 -5.74 42.64
N SER A 274 15.56 -5.78 43.57
CA SER A 274 15.46 -6.84 44.57
C SER A 274 14.62 -8.04 44.12
N LEU A 275 14.09 -8.05 42.89
CA LEU A 275 13.35 -9.18 42.34
C LEU A 275 14.28 -10.36 42.08
N GLN A 276 13.90 -11.53 42.62
CA GLN A 276 14.61 -12.79 42.43
C GLN A 276 13.65 -13.87 41.92
N ILE A 277 14.17 -14.79 41.13
CA ILE A 277 13.41 -15.94 40.63
C ILE A 277 13.23 -16.93 41.78
N GLU A 278 12.00 -17.18 42.19
CA GLU A 278 11.66 -18.15 43.23
C GLU A 278 11.47 -19.56 42.65
N SER A 279 10.74 -19.67 41.54
CA SER A 279 10.54 -20.94 40.85
C SER A 279 10.20 -20.75 39.38
N THR A 280 10.65 -21.72 38.58
CA THR A 280 10.30 -21.87 37.17
C THR A 280 9.64 -23.24 37.00
N LYS A 281 8.51 -23.29 36.28
CA LYS A 281 7.89 -24.53 35.83
C LYS A 281 7.75 -24.48 34.33
N VAL A 282 8.33 -25.46 33.66
CA VAL A 282 8.31 -25.58 32.21
C VAL A 282 7.58 -26.85 31.80
N SER A 283 6.71 -26.71 30.81
CA SER A 283 6.03 -27.76 30.07
C SER A 283 6.12 -27.43 28.57
N GLU A 284 5.76 -28.37 27.69
CA GLU A 284 5.85 -28.18 26.23
C GLU A 284 5.17 -26.89 25.74
N ASN A 285 4.02 -26.53 26.33
CA ASN A 285 3.24 -25.36 25.93
C ASN A 285 2.99 -24.35 27.06
N GLU A 286 3.57 -24.56 28.25
CA GLU A 286 3.37 -23.69 29.39
C GLU A 286 4.70 -23.35 30.06
N LEU A 287 4.95 -22.05 30.26
CA LEU A 287 6.10 -21.53 30.98
C LEU A 287 5.59 -20.65 32.12
N THR A 288 5.77 -21.11 33.36
CA THR A 288 5.42 -20.35 34.54
C THR A 288 6.68 -19.88 35.26
N VAL A 289 6.81 -18.57 35.44
CA VAL A 289 7.91 -17.98 36.20
C VAL A 289 7.36 -17.21 37.39
N THR A 290 7.88 -17.50 38.58
CA THR A 290 7.51 -16.82 39.82
C THR A 290 8.67 -15.97 40.30
N LEU A 291 8.43 -14.66 40.37
CA LEU A 291 9.34 -13.65 40.91
C LEU A 291 8.95 -13.35 42.36
N SER A 292 9.94 -13.19 43.22
CA SER A 292 9.75 -12.83 44.63
C SER A 292 10.60 -11.62 44.99
N SER A 293 10.04 -10.73 45.80
CA SER A 293 10.74 -9.59 46.41
C SER A 293 10.12 -9.34 47.78
N GLY A 294 10.81 -9.76 48.85
CA GLY A 294 10.28 -9.71 50.21
C GLY A 294 9.02 -10.58 50.38
N SER A 295 7.89 -9.98 50.73
CA SER A 295 6.58 -10.64 50.86
C SER A 295 5.84 -10.82 49.54
N HIS A 296 6.27 -10.11 48.50
CA HIS A 296 5.54 -9.99 47.26
C HIS A 296 5.98 -11.05 46.26
N LYS A 297 5.03 -11.83 45.75
CA LYS A 297 5.26 -12.86 44.74
C LYS A 297 4.42 -12.60 43.50
N LEU A 298 5.08 -12.44 42.36
CA LEU A 298 4.45 -12.25 41.05
C LEU A 298 4.75 -13.46 40.16
N ALA A 299 3.71 -14.21 39.80
CA ALA A 299 3.80 -15.34 38.88
C ALA A 299 3.22 -15.02 37.52
N LEU A 300 4.02 -15.23 36.47
CA LEU A 300 3.65 -15.10 35.07
C LEU A 300 3.46 -16.49 34.49
N ASN A 301 2.21 -16.87 34.23
CA ASN A 301 1.88 -18.14 33.58
C ASN A 301 1.69 -17.88 32.08
N THR A 302 2.69 -18.25 31.30
CA THR A 302 2.67 -18.12 29.83
C THR A 302 2.16 -19.41 29.23
N HIS A 303 1.25 -19.32 28.27
CA HIS A 303 0.74 -20.47 27.54
C HIS A 303 0.82 -20.22 26.04
N MET A 304 1.27 -21.22 25.30
CA MET A 304 1.41 -21.20 23.85
C MET A 304 0.21 -21.88 23.18
N SER A 305 -0.44 -21.21 22.23
CA SER A 305 -1.59 -21.75 21.49
C SER A 305 -1.64 -21.17 20.07
N GLY A 306 -1.66 -22.04 19.06
CA GLY A 306 -1.81 -21.63 17.66
C GLY A 306 -0.70 -20.71 17.14
N GLY A 307 0.54 -20.91 17.58
CA GLY A 307 1.70 -20.07 17.20
C GLY A 307 1.71 -18.68 17.84
N SER A 308 0.84 -18.42 18.81
CA SER A 308 0.84 -17.20 19.64
C SER A 308 0.98 -17.59 21.10
N TRP A 309 1.49 -16.68 21.92
CA TRP A 309 1.57 -16.89 23.36
C TRP A 309 0.80 -15.81 24.11
N PHE A 310 0.28 -16.18 25.28
CA PHE A 310 -0.44 -15.27 26.17
C PHE A 310 0.00 -15.46 27.61
N VAL A 311 -0.05 -14.39 28.41
CA VAL A 311 0.38 -14.39 29.81
C VAL A 311 -0.81 -14.17 30.75
N LYS A 312 -0.90 -15.00 31.79
CA LYS A 312 -1.81 -14.83 32.92
C LYS A 312 -1.01 -14.54 34.18
N PHE A 313 -1.34 -13.42 34.83
CA PHE A 313 -0.69 -12.99 36.05
C PHE A 313 -1.37 -13.59 37.28
N ARG A 314 -0.57 -14.02 38.25
CA ARG A 314 -1.01 -14.32 39.61
C ARG A 314 -0.10 -13.54 40.54
N TYR A 315 -0.67 -12.98 41.60
CA TYR A 315 0.09 -12.25 42.59
C TYR A 315 -0.34 -12.70 43.98
N ASN A 316 0.63 -12.89 44.87
CA ASN A 316 0.43 -13.31 46.24
C ASN A 316 1.28 -12.43 47.17
N ASP A 317 0.65 -11.86 48.17
CA ASP A 317 1.30 -11.04 49.20
C ASP A 317 0.99 -11.62 50.58
N ASN A 318 1.81 -12.59 51.03
CA ASN A 318 1.77 -13.30 52.33
C ASN A 318 0.43 -13.88 52.84
N ASN A 319 -0.71 -13.53 52.23
CA ASN A 319 -2.04 -14.02 52.48
C ASN A 319 -2.31 -15.07 51.41
N GLU A 320 -2.57 -16.31 51.83
CA GLU A 320 -2.68 -17.53 51.00
C GLU A 320 -3.78 -17.53 49.90
N ASP A 321 -4.36 -16.38 49.57
CA ASP A 321 -5.27 -16.23 48.45
C ASP A 321 -4.48 -16.25 47.13
N ASN A 322 -4.48 -17.41 46.46
CA ASN A 322 -4.08 -17.56 45.06
C ASN A 322 -5.07 -16.85 44.12
N GLU A 323 -5.21 -15.54 44.26
CA GLU A 323 -6.10 -14.75 43.44
C GLU A 323 -5.56 -14.62 42.01
N ILE A 324 -6.46 -14.69 41.03
CA ILE A 324 -6.14 -14.49 39.62
C ILE A 324 -6.21 -13.00 39.33
N TYR A 325 -5.19 -12.48 38.68
CA TYR A 325 -5.11 -11.08 38.28
C TYR A 325 -5.30 -10.97 36.77
N HIS A 326 -6.13 -10.02 36.35
CA HIS A 326 -6.46 -9.76 34.96
C HIS A 326 -5.80 -8.46 34.51
N PRO A 327 -4.94 -8.50 33.48
CA PRO A 327 -4.39 -7.29 32.92
C PRO A 327 -5.49 -6.52 32.16
N ARG A 328 -5.50 -5.19 32.29
CA ARG A 328 -6.48 -4.34 31.59
C ARG A 328 -6.32 -4.43 30.07
N THR A 329 -5.08 -4.61 29.63
CA THR A 329 -4.71 -4.93 28.25
C THR A 329 -4.21 -6.36 28.21
N ALA A 330 -4.78 -7.19 27.33
CA ALA A 330 -4.31 -8.56 27.17
C ALA A 330 -2.82 -8.58 26.77
N VAL A 331 -2.02 -9.38 27.47
CA VAL A 331 -0.60 -9.56 27.19
C VAL A 331 -0.44 -10.77 26.29
N TYR A 332 -0.17 -10.53 25.02
CA TYR A 332 0.02 -11.56 24.00
C TYR A 332 0.94 -11.06 22.88
N ALA A 333 1.61 -11.97 22.19
CA ALA A 333 2.30 -11.67 20.94
C ALA A 333 2.04 -12.75 19.89
N PHE A 334 2.07 -12.35 18.63
CA PHE A 334 1.92 -13.25 17.49
C PHE A 334 3.30 -13.78 17.10
N GLY A 335 3.52 -15.09 17.22
CA GLY A 335 4.79 -15.73 16.95
C GLY A 335 5.62 -16.01 18.21
N GLU A 336 6.33 -17.14 18.19
CA GLU A 336 7.13 -17.65 19.31
C GLU A 336 8.34 -16.76 19.64
N HIS A 337 8.81 -15.97 18.67
CA HIS A 337 9.99 -15.12 18.80
C HIS A 337 9.67 -13.64 19.00
N PHE A 338 8.39 -13.28 19.14
CA PHE A 338 8.01 -11.87 19.34
C PHE A 338 8.09 -11.53 20.82
N SER A 339 8.58 -10.33 21.13
CA SER A 339 8.48 -9.77 22.48
C SER A 339 7.18 -8.95 22.60
N PHE A 340 6.66 -8.82 23.81
CA PHE A 340 5.58 -7.89 24.12
C PHE A 340 6.13 -6.71 24.91
N GLY A 341 5.81 -5.49 24.49
CA GLY A 341 6.24 -4.25 25.14
C GLY A 341 5.04 -3.44 25.64
N CYS A 342 5.15 -2.88 26.85
CA CYS A 342 4.18 -1.94 27.37
C CYS A 342 4.79 -0.92 28.31
N GLY A 343 4.57 0.37 28.03
CA GLY A 343 5.07 1.45 28.88
C GLY A 343 4.44 1.47 30.28
N ASN A 344 3.13 1.19 30.37
CA ASN A 344 2.40 1.07 31.65
C ASN A 344 1.36 -0.04 31.55
N LEU A 345 1.66 -1.19 32.14
CA LEU A 345 0.77 -2.33 32.20
C LEU A 345 0.06 -2.35 33.56
N ILE A 346 -1.26 -2.18 33.53
CA ILE A 346 -2.12 -2.20 34.70
C ILE A 346 -2.77 -3.59 34.82
N ILE A 347 -2.64 -4.18 35.99
CA ILE A 347 -3.11 -5.51 36.33
C ILE A 347 -4.03 -5.40 37.55
N GLU A 348 -5.27 -5.86 37.41
CA GLU A 348 -6.30 -5.74 38.45
C GLU A 348 -6.63 -7.12 39.03
N SER A 349 -6.83 -7.18 40.34
CA SER A 349 -7.38 -8.37 41.00
C SER A 349 -8.79 -8.68 40.49
N SER A 350 -9.15 -9.97 40.40
CA SER A 350 -10.49 -10.40 39.99
C SER A 350 -11.60 -9.83 40.90
N LYS A 351 -11.33 -9.71 42.22
CA LYS A 351 -12.21 -9.05 43.19
C LYS A 351 -12.14 -7.51 43.15
N ARG A 352 -11.29 -6.91 42.31
CA ARG A 352 -11.01 -5.46 42.20
C ARG A 352 -10.54 -4.82 43.51
N THR A 353 -9.85 -5.59 44.34
CA THR A 353 -9.34 -5.12 45.64
C THR A 353 -7.94 -4.54 45.54
N HIS A 354 -7.12 -5.08 44.63
CA HIS A 354 -5.71 -4.72 44.45
C HIS A 354 -5.41 -4.32 43.01
N ILE A 355 -4.56 -3.31 42.83
CA ILE A 355 -4.08 -2.82 41.54
C ILE A 355 -2.56 -2.90 41.52
N ILE A 356 -2.04 -3.56 40.50
CA ILE A 356 -0.63 -3.71 40.22
C ILE A 356 -0.30 -2.92 38.95
N GLN A 357 0.79 -2.15 38.98
CA GLN A 357 1.28 -1.39 37.83
C GLN A 357 2.74 -1.77 37.55
N LEU A 358 2.99 -2.14 36.30
CA LEU A 358 4.30 -2.49 35.78
C LEU A 358 4.71 -1.45 34.73
N PHE A 359 5.80 -0.73 34.96
CA PHE A 359 6.33 0.29 34.06
C PHE A 359 7.46 -0.27 33.20
N GLY A 360 7.47 0.11 31.91
CA GLY A 360 8.49 -0.35 30.96
C GLY A 360 8.56 -1.87 30.85
N PHE A 361 7.40 -2.53 30.93
CA PHE A 361 7.31 -3.99 30.90
C PHE A 361 7.59 -4.50 29.49
N GLN A 362 8.67 -5.26 29.32
CA GLN A 362 8.93 -6.03 28.10
C GLN A 362 9.11 -7.50 28.45
N TYR A 363 8.46 -8.40 27.73
CA TYR A 363 8.51 -9.84 28.02
C TYR A 363 8.59 -10.66 26.74
N GLN A 364 9.49 -11.65 26.72
CA GLN A 364 9.64 -12.59 25.62
C GLN A 364 9.89 -14.01 26.19
N PRO A 365 8.91 -14.92 26.10
CA PRO A 365 9.13 -16.32 26.46
C PRO A 365 9.92 -17.03 25.37
N ASN A 366 10.79 -17.99 25.74
CA ASN A 366 11.39 -18.91 24.78
C ASN A 366 10.96 -20.35 25.10
N PHE A 367 10.10 -20.90 24.24
CA PHE A 367 9.63 -22.28 24.34
C PHE A 367 10.54 -23.28 23.61
N ASN A 368 11.32 -22.83 22.63
CA ASN A 368 12.24 -23.68 21.87
C ASN A 368 13.63 -23.03 21.78
N PRO A 369 14.44 -23.17 22.84
CA PRO A 369 15.75 -22.55 22.95
C PRO A 369 16.73 -23.15 21.92
N ASP A 370 17.40 -22.31 21.14
CA ASP A 370 18.50 -22.76 20.26
C ASP A 370 19.69 -23.17 21.14
N PRO A 371 20.15 -24.43 21.06
CA PRO A 371 21.25 -24.94 21.89
C PRO A 371 22.60 -24.27 21.59
N ASN A 372 22.72 -23.47 20.52
CA ASN A 372 23.97 -22.82 20.12
C ASN A 372 24.07 -21.35 20.55
N ILE A 373 23.05 -20.78 21.20
CA ILE A 373 23.07 -19.39 21.65
C ILE A 373 23.81 -19.29 22.98
N ASP A 374 24.89 -18.49 23.01
CA ASP A 374 25.55 -18.11 24.25
C ASP A 374 24.68 -17.09 24.99
N VAL A 375 23.99 -17.64 25.98
CA VAL A 375 23.04 -17.01 26.87
C VAL A 375 23.60 -15.75 27.57
N ASP A 376 24.91 -15.67 27.80
CA ASP A 376 25.53 -14.54 28.50
C ASP A 376 26.01 -13.41 27.56
N LYS A 377 26.07 -13.65 26.23
CA LYS A 377 26.65 -12.70 25.27
C LYS A 377 25.70 -12.20 24.19
N ASP A 378 24.78 -13.06 23.72
CA ASP A 378 23.93 -12.74 22.55
C ASP A 378 22.46 -12.56 22.92
N LEU A 379 22.17 -12.40 24.21
CA LEU A 379 20.83 -12.35 24.72
C LEU A 379 20.22 -10.95 24.56
N LYS A 380 19.45 -10.80 23.49
CA LYS A 380 18.71 -9.58 23.18
C LYS A 380 17.24 -9.90 22.97
N PHE A 381 16.38 -8.92 23.25
CA PHE A 381 14.99 -8.98 22.77
C PHE A 381 14.98 -9.04 21.25
N SER A 382 13.97 -9.72 20.71
CA SER A 382 13.70 -9.71 19.29
C SER A 382 13.36 -8.30 18.81
N ASP A 383 13.81 -7.95 17.61
CA ASP A 383 13.48 -6.69 16.94
C ASP A 383 11.96 -6.57 16.68
N SER A 384 11.22 -7.69 16.75
CA SER A 384 9.77 -7.73 16.63
C SER A 384 9.09 -7.58 18.00
N VAL A 385 8.55 -6.38 18.27
CA VAL A 385 7.85 -6.04 19.51
C VAL A 385 6.36 -5.84 19.24
N SER A 386 5.51 -6.52 20.02
CA SER A 386 4.07 -6.29 20.08
C SER A 386 3.76 -5.31 21.20
N ASP A 387 3.31 -4.11 20.85
CA ASP A 387 2.97 -3.09 21.83
C ASP A 387 1.57 -3.29 22.44
N CYS A 388 1.40 -2.87 23.69
CA CYS A 388 0.10 -2.89 24.38
C CYS A 388 -0.91 -1.85 23.87
N VAL A 389 -0.48 -0.92 23.01
CA VAL A 389 -1.36 0.08 22.39
C VAL A 389 -1.48 -0.22 20.91
N GLY A 390 -2.68 -0.57 20.46
CA GLY A 390 -2.98 -0.69 19.04
C GLY A 390 -3.00 0.68 18.36
N PHE A 391 -2.56 0.74 17.09
CA PHE A 391 -2.61 1.96 16.28
C PHE A 391 -4.01 2.61 16.22
N PHE A 392 -5.06 1.78 16.24
CA PHE A 392 -6.44 2.22 16.16
C PHE A 392 -7.27 1.55 17.25
N SER A 393 -8.02 2.35 18.01
CA SER A 393 -8.97 1.85 18.99
C SER A 393 -10.26 1.36 18.29
N PRO A 394 -11.04 0.47 18.94
CA PRO A 394 -12.35 0.07 18.42
C PRO A 394 -13.28 1.26 18.13
N ALA A 395 -13.17 2.34 18.90
CA ALA A 395 -13.92 3.57 18.68
C ALA A 395 -13.49 4.30 17.40
N ILE A 396 -12.18 4.39 17.13
CA ILE A 396 -11.67 5.01 15.90
C ILE A 396 -12.09 4.18 14.68
N TRP A 397 -12.01 2.85 14.76
CA TRP A 397 -12.52 1.97 13.69
C TRP A 397 -14.01 2.16 13.44
N GLY A 398 -14.82 2.27 14.50
CA GLY A 398 -16.25 2.55 14.37
C GLY A 398 -16.54 3.88 13.69
N ALA A 399 -15.81 4.93 14.06
CA ALA A 399 -15.95 6.25 13.45
C ALA A 399 -15.49 6.26 11.98
N LEU A 400 -14.32 5.67 11.69
CA LEU A 400 -13.77 5.57 10.34
C LEU A 400 -14.71 4.82 9.40
N PHE A 401 -15.31 3.73 9.87
CA PHE A 401 -16.30 2.97 9.09
C PHE A 401 -17.52 3.82 8.71
N VAL A 402 -18.07 4.59 9.65
CA VAL A 402 -19.21 5.48 9.38
C VAL A 402 -18.82 6.61 8.42
N VAL A 403 -17.63 7.21 8.60
CA VAL A 403 -17.13 8.26 7.70
C VAL A 403 -16.95 7.74 6.28
N ILE A 404 -16.34 6.57 6.10
CA ILE A 404 -16.15 5.96 4.77
C ILE A 404 -17.51 5.68 4.10
N LEU A 405 -18.50 5.20 4.85
CA LEU A 405 -19.84 4.97 4.35
C LEU A 405 -20.53 6.26 3.90
N LEU A 406 -20.42 7.34 4.68
CA LEU A 406 -21.01 8.63 4.29
C LEU A 406 -20.29 9.23 3.08
N VAL A 407 -18.96 9.11 3.01
CA VAL A 407 -18.15 9.56 1.87
C VAL A 407 -18.51 8.78 0.60
N SER A 408 -18.77 7.47 0.68
CA SER A 408 -19.14 6.69 -0.51
C SER A 408 -20.51 7.11 -1.07
N ILE A 409 -21.50 7.32 -0.20
CA ILE A 409 -22.83 7.82 -0.59
C ILE A 409 -22.73 9.24 -1.18
N LEU A 410 -21.94 10.12 -0.55
CA LEU A 410 -21.73 11.48 -1.04
C LEU A 410 -21.02 11.50 -2.39
N THR A 411 -19.99 10.66 -2.56
CA THR A 411 -19.26 10.55 -3.84
C THR A 411 -20.17 10.01 -4.93
N TRP A 412 -21.05 9.05 -4.62
CA TRP A 412 -22.05 8.56 -5.55
C TRP A 412 -23.07 9.63 -5.94
N GLY A 413 -23.54 10.43 -4.98
CA GLY A 413 -24.41 11.58 -5.25
C GLY A 413 -23.75 12.64 -6.13
N LEU A 414 -22.48 12.96 -5.86
CA LEU A 414 -21.69 13.89 -6.69
C LEU A 414 -21.46 13.34 -8.10
N TYR A 415 -21.17 12.04 -8.22
CA TYR A 415 -21.02 11.38 -9.51
C TYR A 415 -22.29 11.51 -10.36
N MET A 416 -23.46 11.25 -9.78
CA MET A 416 -24.75 11.41 -10.46
C MET A 416 -25.03 12.87 -10.84
N MET A 417 -24.65 13.83 -9.99
CA MET A 417 -24.78 15.26 -10.30
C MET A 417 -23.86 15.69 -11.45
N MET A 418 -22.65 15.12 -11.54
CA MET A 418 -21.71 15.38 -12.63
C MET A 418 -22.18 14.82 -13.99
N ASP A 419 -23.07 13.83 -14.01
CA ASP A 419 -23.64 13.27 -15.25
C ASP A 419 -24.94 13.96 -15.70
N ILE A 420 -25.37 15.03 -15.03
CA ILE A 420 -26.50 15.84 -15.51
C ILE A 420 -26.06 16.60 -16.76
N ARG A 421 -26.45 16.08 -17.92
CA ARG A 421 -26.28 16.74 -19.21
C ARG A 421 -27.46 17.68 -19.45
N THR A 422 -27.16 18.94 -19.76
CA THR A 422 -28.17 19.87 -20.26
C THR A 422 -28.62 19.43 -21.65
N MET A 423 -29.91 19.58 -21.97
CA MET A 423 -30.38 19.25 -23.32
C MET A 423 -29.64 20.10 -24.37
N ASP A 424 -29.16 19.44 -25.42
CA ASP A 424 -28.32 20.06 -26.45
C ASP A 424 -29.12 21.04 -27.33
N ARG A 425 -30.40 20.74 -27.55
CA ARG A 425 -31.26 21.53 -28.41
C ARG A 425 -32.69 21.51 -27.89
N PHE A 426 -33.22 22.69 -27.61
CA PHE A 426 -34.65 22.88 -27.45
C PHE A 426 -35.29 22.72 -28.83
N ASP A 427 -36.32 21.89 -28.94
CA ASP A 427 -37.05 21.70 -30.19
C ASP A 427 -37.79 22.99 -30.52
N ASP A 428 -37.21 23.79 -31.42
CA ASP A 428 -37.82 25.03 -31.91
C ASP A 428 -39.01 24.66 -32.80
N PRO A 429 -40.26 25.05 -32.46
CA PRO A 429 -41.46 24.74 -33.25
C PRO A 429 -41.42 25.31 -34.68
N LYS A 430 -40.42 26.13 -35.02
CA LYS A 430 -40.19 26.66 -36.37
C LYS A 430 -38.94 26.08 -37.06
N GLY A 431 -38.20 25.19 -36.40
CA GLY A 431 -37.04 24.50 -36.97
C GLY A 431 -37.45 23.38 -37.92
N LYS A 432 -36.67 23.15 -38.99
CA LYS A 432 -36.93 22.06 -39.94
C LYS A 432 -36.82 20.70 -39.24
N THR A 433 -37.82 19.85 -39.41
CA THR A 433 -37.87 18.47 -38.89
C THR A 433 -36.78 17.60 -39.53
N ILE A 434 -36.17 16.73 -38.73
CA ILE A 434 -35.17 15.77 -39.21
C ILE A 434 -35.88 14.72 -40.08
N THR A 435 -35.68 14.78 -41.38
CA THR A 435 -36.10 13.74 -42.33
C THR A 435 -35.05 12.64 -42.35
N ILE A 436 -35.40 11.48 -41.78
CA ILE A 436 -34.59 10.27 -41.86
C ILE A 436 -34.92 9.61 -43.20
N ASN A 437 -34.00 9.65 -44.16
CA ASN A 437 -34.14 8.89 -45.39
C ASN A 437 -33.76 7.44 -45.09
N ALA A 438 -34.76 6.59 -44.88
CA ALA A 438 -34.57 5.14 -44.94
C ALA A 438 -34.43 4.76 -46.41
N GLN A 439 -33.22 4.37 -46.84
CA GLN A 439 -33.04 3.62 -48.07
C GLN A 439 -33.27 2.15 -47.76
N GLU A 440 -34.35 1.61 -48.34
CA GLU A 440 -34.71 0.19 -48.35
C GLU A 440 -33.75 -0.62 -49.23
#